data_AF-A0A3N5HW62-F1
#
_entry.id   AF-A0A3N5HW62-F1
#
_cell.length_a   1.000
_cell.length_b   1.000
_cell.length_c   1.000
_cell.angle_alpha   90.00
_cell.angle_beta   90.00
_cell.angle_gamma   90.00
#
_symmetry.space_group_name_H-M   'P 1'
#
loop_
_entity.id
_entity.type
_entity.pdbx_description
1 polymer ?
#
loop_
_entity_poly.entity_id
_entity_poly.type
_entity_poly.pdbx_seq_one_letter_code
_entity_poly.pdbx_strand_id
1 'polypeptide(L)'
;MKVSGFTFVRNAVKYDYPVVESIRSILPAVDEFIVNVGRCDDGTLELIRSIRDPKIKIVESVWDETLRKGGLIYAQQTNIALAHCAGDWAFYIQADEVVHEDDLPAIQEAMRRQLGNPEVKGLLFRYLHFIADYWSMNPWFYHKAVRIVRNNGEVESCGDAVGFHLKATQQYLQSGPKEWIAPSNGRVFHYGWVKDPTTMLEKKREQVTVYHGGGHIPAAEVKQLAHDSFQFEDYAVLKEFSGAHPAVMAERLRSSRRWAPRRNRWLNIQFYREVLRRGFRG
;
A
#
# COMPACT_ATOMS: atom_id res chain seq x y z
N MET A 1 -9.73 -24.12 3.88
CA MET A 1 -9.58 -22.67 3.72
C MET A 1 -8.80 -22.43 2.46
N LYS A 2 -9.34 -21.64 1.53
CA LYS A 2 -8.64 -21.15 0.34
C LYS A 2 -8.44 -19.63 0.47
N VAL A 3 -7.31 -19.12 0.02
CA VAL A 3 -6.96 -17.69 0.08
C VAL A 3 -6.56 -17.20 -1.30
N SER A 4 -7.19 -16.13 -1.78
CA SER A 4 -6.79 -15.43 -3.01
C SER A 4 -5.99 -14.19 -2.65
N GLY A 5 -4.74 -14.10 -3.10
CA GLY A 5 -4.02 -12.83 -3.15
C GLY A 5 -4.56 -11.97 -4.30
N PHE A 6 -4.57 -10.65 -4.15
CA PHE A 6 -4.91 -9.79 -5.27
C PHE A 6 -4.30 -8.39 -5.19
N THR A 7 -4.11 -7.79 -6.36
CA THR A 7 -3.65 -6.40 -6.51
C THR A 7 -4.10 -5.82 -7.84
N PHE A 8 -3.92 -4.51 -8.00
CA PHE A 8 -3.93 -3.86 -9.30
C PHE A 8 -2.62 -3.10 -9.49
N VAL A 9 -2.20 -2.92 -10.75
CA VAL A 9 -0.97 -2.19 -11.06
C VAL A 9 -1.05 -1.53 -12.42
N ARG A 10 -0.44 -0.34 -12.53
CA ARG A 10 -0.21 0.39 -13.78
C ARG A 10 1.07 1.20 -13.61
N ASN A 11 1.86 1.32 -14.68
CA ASN A 11 3.08 2.13 -14.70
C ASN A 11 4.11 1.72 -13.59
N ALA A 12 4.26 0.42 -13.33
CA ALA A 12 5.15 -0.13 -12.32
C ALA A 12 6.62 0.19 -12.56
N VAL A 13 7.04 0.09 -13.81
CA VAL A 13 8.43 0.31 -14.22
C VAL A 13 8.74 1.80 -14.18
N LYS A 14 7.86 2.62 -14.75
CA LYS A 14 8.01 4.08 -14.78
C LYS A 14 8.14 4.70 -13.39
N TYR A 15 7.34 4.22 -12.44
CA TYR A 15 7.31 4.77 -11.08
C TYR A 15 8.09 3.93 -10.07
N ASP A 16 8.93 3.01 -10.53
CA ASP A 16 9.75 2.11 -9.70
C ASP A 16 8.98 1.55 -8.49
N TYR A 17 7.80 0.98 -8.75
CA TYR A 17 7.04 0.30 -7.71
C TYR A 17 7.69 -1.07 -7.41
N PRO A 18 7.88 -1.44 -6.12
CA PRO A 18 8.37 -2.77 -5.74
C PRO A 18 7.28 -3.85 -5.89
N VAL A 19 6.59 -3.89 -7.03
CA VAL A 19 5.41 -4.75 -7.26
C VAL A 19 5.79 -6.22 -7.29
N VAL A 20 6.99 -6.55 -7.78
CA VAL A 20 7.49 -7.93 -7.80
C VAL A 20 7.72 -8.41 -6.37
N GLU A 21 8.33 -7.59 -5.53
CA GLU A 21 8.57 -7.87 -4.12
C GLU A 21 7.26 -7.93 -3.34
N SER A 22 6.34 -7.00 -3.62
CA SER A 22 4.98 -6.97 -3.06
C SER A 22 4.26 -8.31 -3.29
N ILE A 23 4.14 -8.74 -4.55
CA ILE A 23 3.48 -10.00 -4.91
C ILE A 23 4.19 -11.18 -4.25
N ARG A 24 5.52 -11.26 -4.39
CA ARG A 24 6.33 -12.36 -3.81
C ARG A 24 6.19 -12.48 -2.30
N SER A 25 5.98 -11.37 -1.60
CA SER A 25 5.88 -11.37 -0.14
C SER A 25 4.65 -12.14 0.39
N ILE A 26 3.56 -12.22 -0.38
CA ILE A 26 2.35 -12.93 0.05
C ILE A 26 2.07 -14.21 -0.74
N LEU A 27 2.78 -14.49 -1.84
CA LEU A 27 2.67 -15.76 -2.60
C LEU A 27 2.74 -17.03 -1.72
N PRO A 28 3.56 -17.11 -0.66
CA PRO A 28 3.58 -18.27 0.23
C PRO A 28 2.31 -18.45 1.07
N ALA A 29 1.51 -17.39 1.26
CA ALA A 29 0.33 -17.39 2.11
C ALA A 29 -1.00 -17.55 1.36
N VAL A 30 -0.97 -17.65 0.02
CA VAL A 30 -2.15 -17.71 -0.85
C VAL A 30 -2.14 -18.92 -1.78
N ASP A 31 -3.32 -19.32 -2.25
CA ASP A 31 -3.53 -20.45 -3.18
C ASP A 31 -3.58 -19.99 -4.64
N GLU A 32 -4.00 -18.75 -4.87
CA GLU A 32 -3.96 -18.08 -6.16
C GLU A 32 -3.67 -16.59 -5.95
N PHE A 33 -3.21 -15.90 -7.00
CA PHE A 33 -2.94 -14.47 -6.96
C PHE A 33 -3.48 -13.78 -8.21
N ILE A 34 -4.43 -12.87 -8.05
CA ILE A 34 -5.01 -12.10 -9.15
C ILE A 34 -4.28 -10.76 -9.31
N VAL A 35 -3.73 -10.48 -10.49
CA VAL A 35 -3.11 -9.19 -10.81
C VAL A 35 -3.92 -8.50 -11.90
N ASN A 36 -4.62 -7.42 -11.56
CA ASN A 36 -5.25 -6.56 -12.55
C ASN A 36 -4.24 -5.54 -13.09
N VAL A 37 -3.77 -5.74 -14.32
CA VAL A 37 -2.80 -4.88 -14.99
C VAL A 37 -3.56 -3.88 -15.87
N GLY A 38 -3.52 -2.61 -15.48
CA GLY A 38 -4.06 -1.53 -16.30
C GLY A 38 -3.18 -1.26 -17.52
N ARG A 39 -3.80 -1.00 -18.67
CA ARG A 39 -3.10 -0.68 -19.92
C ARG A 39 -2.06 0.44 -19.72
N CYS A 40 -0.81 0.12 -20.06
CA CYS A 40 0.34 1.02 -20.02
C CYS A 40 1.44 0.52 -20.96
N ASP A 41 2.38 1.42 -21.30
CA ASP A 41 3.42 1.19 -22.31
C ASP A 41 4.84 1.13 -21.70
N ASP A 42 4.96 0.92 -20.38
CA ASP A 42 6.23 0.95 -19.66
C ASP A 42 6.85 -0.44 -19.40
N GLY A 43 6.21 -1.51 -19.89
CA GLY A 43 6.62 -2.89 -19.64
C GLY A 43 6.09 -3.50 -18.35
N THR A 44 5.11 -2.87 -17.67
CA THR A 44 4.51 -3.44 -16.45
C THR A 44 3.95 -4.85 -16.66
N LEU A 45 3.29 -5.13 -17.79
CA LEU A 45 2.71 -6.44 -18.05
C LEU A 45 3.79 -7.52 -18.15
N GLU A 46 4.87 -7.23 -18.85
CA GLU A 46 6.05 -8.09 -18.99
C GLU A 46 6.74 -8.29 -17.64
N LEU A 47 6.84 -7.25 -16.82
CA LEU A 47 7.36 -7.32 -15.46
C LEU A 47 6.55 -8.30 -14.61
N ILE A 48 5.22 -8.24 -14.63
CA ILE A 48 4.37 -9.18 -13.89
C ILE A 48 4.51 -10.61 -14.45
N ARG A 49 4.52 -10.79 -15.77
CA ARG A 49 4.75 -12.11 -16.41
C ARG A 49 6.12 -12.70 -16.03
N SER A 50 7.12 -11.86 -15.78
CA SER A 50 8.47 -12.30 -15.41
C SER A 50 8.56 -13.00 -14.05
N ILE A 51 7.55 -12.84 -13.17
CA ILE A 51 7.51 -13.49 -11.86
C ILE A 51 7.43 -15.03 -12.01
N ARG A 52 6.78 -15.52 -13.07
CA ARG A 52 6.68 -16.95 -13.45
C ARG A 52 6.18 -17.90 -12.34
N ASP A 53 5.31 -17.40 -11.46
CA ASP A 53 4.66 -18.24 -10.45
C ASP A 53 3.30 -18.74 -10.98
N PRO A 54 3.00 -20.05 -10.94
CA PRO A 54 1.77 -20.62 -11.49
C PRO A 54 0.49 -20.18 -10.73
N LYS A 55 0.61 -19.63 -9.52
CA LYS A 55 -0.53 -19.08 -8.78
C LYS A 55 -1.02 -17.76 -9.38
N ILE A 56 -0.17 -17.05 -10.14
CA ILE A 56 -0.49 -15.73 -10.68
C ILE A 56 -1.42 -15.85 -11.88
N LYS A 57 -2.53 -15.13 -11.82
CA LYS A 57 -3.51 -14.96 -12.90
C LYS A 57 -3.59 -13.48 -13.23
N ILE A 58 -3.35 -13.14 -14.48
CA ILE A 58 -3.37 -11.76 -14.96
C ILE A 58 -4.73 -11.46 -15.56
N VAL A 59 -5.31 -10.33 -15.13
CA VAL A 59 -6.47 -9.70 -15.75
C VAL A 59 -5.99 -8.39 -16.34
N GLU A 60 -6.33 -8.09 -17.59
CA GLU A 60 -5.96 -6.82 -18.22
C GLU A 60 -7.18 -5.89 -18.25
N SER A 61 -6.98 -4.61 -17.92
CA SER A 61 -8.05 -3.61 -17.89
C SER A 61 -7.66 -2.32 -18.58
N VAL A 62 -8.67 -1.51 -18.91
CA VAL A 62 -8.48 -0.13 -19.34
C VAL A 62 -9.06 0.76 -18.24
N TRP A 63 -8.30 1.76 -17.81
CA TRP A 63 -8.75 2.69 -16.80
C TRP A 63 -9.78 3.63 -17.42
N ASP A 64 -10.92 3.77 -16.76
CA ASP A 64 -11.88 4.81 -17.11
C ASP A 64 -11.33 6.17 -16.63
N GLU A 65 -10.91 6.97 -17.60
CA GLU A 65 -10.32 8.28 -17.40
C GLU A 65 -11.26 9.25 -16.67
N THR A 66 -12.58 9.03 -16.75
CA THR A 66 -13.59 9.86 -16.07
C THR A 66 -13.65 9.62 -14.55
N LEU A 67 -13.19 8.45 -14.08
CA LEU A 67 -13.18 8.07 -12.66
C LEU A 67 -11.91 8.50 -11.92
N ARG A 68 -11.03 9.27 -12.55
CA ARG A 68 -9.76 9.72 -11.94
C ARG A 68 -9.96 10.65 -10.74
N LYS A 69 -11.03 11.45 -10.74
CA LYS A 69 -11.29 12.43 -9.68
C LYS A 69 -11.43 11.74 -8.32
N GLY A 70 -10.59 12.15 -7.37
CA GLY A 70 -10.63 11.64 -5.99
C GLY A 70 -10.07 10.22 -5.80
N GLY A 71 -9.42 9.64 -6.81
CA GLY A 71 -8.81 8.31 -6.70
C GLY A 71 -9.78 7.13 -6.82
N LEU A 72 -11.04 7.38 -7.20
CA LEU A 72 -12.08 6.34 -7.37
C LEU A 72 -11.67 5.26 -8.38
N ILE A 73 -10.87 5.64 -9.38
CA ILE A 73 -10.26 4.72 -10.33
C ILE A 73 -9.47 3.61 -9.61
N TYR A 74 -8.78 3.89 -8.51
CA TYR A 74 -8.01 2.88 -7.78
C TYR A 74 -8.95 1.83 -7.17
N ALA A 75 -10.02 2.26 -6.49
CA ALA A 75 -11.00 1.34 -5.92
C ALA A 75 -11.68 0.49 -7.00
N GLN A 76 -12.02 1.06 -8.15
CA GLN A 76 -12.56 0.32 -9.29
C GLN A 76 -11.59 -0.79 -9.74
N GLN A 77 -10.30 -0.46 -9.91
CA GLN A 77 -9.30 -1.43 -10.38
C GLN A 77 -9.02 -2.53 -9.34
N THR A 78 -9.03 -2.18 -8.05
CA THR A 78 -9.01 -3.16 -6.96
C THR A 78 -10.23 -4.08 -6.99
N ASN A 79 -11.42 -3.54 -7.25
CA ASN A 79 -12.66 -4.31 -7.29
C ASN A 79 -12.74 -5.25 -8.49
N ILE A 80 -12.17 -4.87 -9.65
CA ILE A 80 -12.00 -5.78 -10.79
C ILE A 80 -11.17 -6.99 -10.36
N ALA A 81 -10.00 -6.79 -9.74
CA ALA A 81 -9.18 -7.90 -9.26
C ALA A 81 -9.90 -8.76 -8.19
N LEU A 82 -10.58 -8.11 -7.24
CA LEU A 82 -11.34 -8.79 -6.19
C LEU A 82 -12.44 -9.70 -6.76
N ALA A 83 -13.13 -9.27 -7.83
CA ALA A 83 -14.18 -10.06 -8.46
C ALA A 83 -13.69 -11.39 -9.08
N HIS A 84 -12.38 -11.53 -9.33
CA HIS A 84 -11.77 -12.75 -9.82
C HIS A 84 -11.22 -13.66 -8.71
N CYS A 85 -11.28 -13.24 -7.45
CA CYS A 85 -10.87 -14.07 -6.31
C CYS A 85 -11.87 -15.20 -6.04
N ALA A 86 -11.37 -16.42 -5.85
CA ALA A 86 -12.19 -17.61 -5.57
C ALA A 86 -11.89 -18.26 -4.21
N GLY A 87 -11.10 -17.64 -3.35
CA GLY A 87 -10.83 -18.08 -1.98
C GLY A 87 -11.90 -17.65 -0.98
N ASP A 88 -11.88 -18.21 0.23
CA ASP A 88 -12.72 -17.79 1.36
C ASP A 88 -12.31 -16.38 1.87
N TRP A 89 -11.00 -16.11 1.80
CA TRP A 89 -10.37 -14.84 2.12
C TRP A 89 -9.71 -14.25 0.87
N ALA A 90 -9.81 -12.93 0.71
CA ALA A 90 -9.10 -12.18 -0.30
C ALA A 90 -8.04 -11.29 0.38
N PHE A 91 -6.77 -11.55 0.11
CA PHE A 91 -5.60 -10.83 0.64
C PHE A 91 -5.12 -9.79 -0.38
N TYR A 92 -5.51 -8.55 -0.14
CA TYR A 92 -5.11 -7.38 -0.91
C TYR A 92 -3.73 -6.89 -0.50
N ILE A 93 -2.90 -6.51 -1.48
CA ILE A 93 -1.64 -5.79 -1.25
C ILE A 93 -1.42 -4.77 -2.36
N GLN A 94 -0.97 -3.55 -2.02
CA GLN A 94 -0.65 -2.52 -3.02
C GLN A 94 0.77 -2.70 -3.57
N ALA A 95 1.04 -2.15 -4.76
CA ALA A 95 2.32 -2.31 -5.46
C ALA A 95 3.55 -1.77 -4.71
N ASP A 96 3.35 -0.94 -3.69
CA ASP A 96 4.37 -0.40 -2.77
C ASP A 96 4.27 -0.97 -1.35
N GLU A 97 3.48 -2.02 -1.13
CA GLU A 97 3.32 -2.70 0.14
C GLU A 97 3.97 -4.09 0.12
N VAL A 98 4.62 -4.47 1.21
CA VAL A 98 5.30 -5.76 1.36
C VAL A 98 5.00 -6.32 2.75
N VAL A 99 4.76 -7.62 2.85
CA VAL A 99 4.59 -8.32 4.13
C VAL A 99 5.90 -9.00 4.53
N HIS A 100 6.23 -8.99 5.82
CA HIS A 100 7.42 -9.69 6.30
C HIS A 100 7.15 -11.19 6.42
N GLU A 101 8.10 -12.02 6.00
CA GLU A 101 7.98 -13.48 6.00
C GLU A 101 7.66 -14.06 7.38
N ASP A 102 8.29 -13.53 8.44
CA ASP A 102 8.00 -13.88 9.84
C ASP A 102 6.53 -13.69 10.27
N ASP A 103 5.79 -12.80 9.59
CA ASP A 103 4.41 -12.50 9.95
C ASP A 103 3.43 -13.48 9.27
N LEU A 104 3.85 -14.18 8.20
CA LEU A 104 2.98 -15.06 7.41
C LEU A 104 2.32 -16.17 8.23
N PRO A 105 3.02 -16.89 9.14
CA PRO A 105 2.38 -17.91 9.97
C PRO A 105 1.26 -17.35 10.86
N ALA A 106 1.48 -16.16 11.45
CA ALA A 106 0.50 -15.52 12.32
C ALA A 106 -0.73 -15.02 11.53
N ILE A 107 -0.51 -14.50 10.32
CA ILE A 107 -1.58 -14.07 9.40
C ILE A 107 -2.43 -15.26 8.97
N GLN A 108 -1.80 -16.37 8.57
CA GLN A 108 -2.51 -17.60 8.19
C GLN A 108 -3.34 -18.15 9.36
N GLU A 109 -2.79 -18.12 10.58
CA GLU A 109 -3.53 -18.55 11.76
C GLU A 109 -4.72 -17.65 12.08
N ALA A 110 -4.57 -16.33 11.92
CA ALA A 110 -5.68 -15.40 12.09
C ALA A 110 -6.83 -15.69 11.09
N MET A 111 -6.51 -15.98 9.83
CA MET A 111 -7.50 -16.38 8.82
C MET A 111 -8.20 -17.69 9.18
N ARG A 112 -7.47 -18.73 9.63
CA ARG A 112 -8.05 -20.01 10.04
C ARG A 112 -8.99 -19.84 11.23
N ARG A 113 -8.53 -19.14 12.27
CA ARG A 113 -9.31 -18.90 13.50
C ARG A 113 -10.62 -18.18 13.23
N GLN A 114 -10.64 -17.23 12.28
CA GLN A 114 -11.84 -16.44 11.97
C GLN A 114 -12.69 -17.02 10.83
N LEU A 115 -12.27 -18.12 10.19
CA LEU A 115 -12.97 -18.68 9.04
C LEU A 115 -14.45 -18.94 9.33
N GLY A 116 -14.74 -19.57 10.48
CA GLY A 116 -16.09 -19.90 10.94
C GLY A 116 -16.86 -18.77 11.64
N ASN A 117 -16.29 -17.56 11.74
CA ASN A 117 -16.94 -16.42 12.38
C ASN A 117 -17.46 -15.42 11.32
N PRO A 118 -18.72 -15.53 10.87
CA PRO A 118 -19.25 -14.73 9.76
C PRO A 118 -19.34 -13.23 10.08
N GLU A 119 -19.33 -12.83 11.35
CA GLU A 119 -19.31 -11.42 11.76
C GLU A 119 -18.01 -10.73 11.35
N VAL A 120 -16.88 -11.46 11.36
CA VAL A 120 -15.59 -10.90 10.93
C VAL A 120 -15.56 -10.77 9.42
N LYS A 121 -15.50 -9.53 8.94
CA LYS A 121 -15.43 -9.15 7.52
C LYS A 121 -14.02 -8.86 7.05
N GLY A 122 -13.08 -8.53 7.95
CA GLY A 122 -11.70 -8.30 7.55
C GLY A 122 -10.66 -8.44 8.67
N LEU A 123 -9.40 -8.59 8.26
CA LEU A 123 -8.25 -8.65 9.15
C LEU A 123 -7.40 -7.39 9.05
N LEU A 124 -7.10 -6.81 10.21
CA LEU A 124 -6.40 -5.55 10.37
C LEU A 124 -4.90 -5.77 10.52
N PHE A 125 -4.11 -5.03 9.75
CA PHE A 125 -2.66 -5.06 9.75
C PHE A 125 -2.09 -3.81 10.40
N ARG A 126 -0.91 -3.92 11.01
CA ARG A 126 -0.13 -2.76 11.45
C ARG A 126 0.72 -2.23 10.30
N TYR A 127 0.80 -0.92 10.16
CA TYR A 127 1.57 -0.27 9.09
C TYR A 127 2.89 0.31 9.58
N LEU A 128 3.92 0.12 8.77
CA LEU A 128 5.21 0.79 8.85
C LEU A 128 5.39 1.59 7.57
N HIS A 129 5.21 2.92 7.65
CA HIS A 129 5.29 3.81 6.50
C HIS A 129 6.70 4.37 6.34
N PHE A 130 7.41 3.89 5.32
CA PHE A 130 8.74 4.36 4.97
C PHE A 130 8.65 5.52 3.98
N ILE A 131 9.45 6.57 4.20
CA ILE A 131 9.53 7.74 3.32
C ILE A 131 10.99 8.15 3.15
N ALA A 132 11.33 8.68 1.98
CA ALA A 132 12.67 9.10 1.56
C ALA A 132 13.69 7.96 1.39
N ASP A 133 13.82 7.09 2.39
CA ASP A 133 14.69 5.92 2.37
C ASP A 133 14.12 4.76 3.19
N TYR A 134 14.82 3.64 3.20
CA TYR A 134 14.41 2.42 3.90
C TYR A 134 14.56 2.50 5.43
N TRP A 135 15.19 3.52 5.99
CA TRP A 135 15.43 3.63 7.44
C TRP A 135 14.57 4.68 8.13
N SER A 136 13.70 5.34 7.35
CA SER A 136 12.99 6.54 7.77
C SER A 136 11.49 6.31 7.74
N MET A 137 10.88 6.21 8.92
CA MET A 137 9.44 6.01 9.06
C MET A 137 8.71 7.30 9.37
N ASN A 138 7.57 7.52 8.72
CA ASN A 138 6.65 8.60 9.06
C ASN A 138 5.68 8.14 10.17
N PRO A 139 5.76 8.71 11.39
CA PRO A 139 4.89 8.30 12.49
C PRO A 139 3.47 8.88 12.37
N TRP A 140 3.23 9.87 11.51
CA TRP A 140 1.95 10.59 11.45
C TRP A 140 0.92 10.00 10.50
N PHE A 141 1.32 9.07 9.62
CA PHE A 141 0.38 8.34 8.76
C PHE A 141 -0.53 7.42 9.59
N TYR A 142 -1.52 6.81 8.95
CA TYR A 142 -2.38 5.83 9.62
C TYR A 142 -1.54 4.64 10.09
N HIS A 143 -1.93 3.98 11.19
CA HIS A 143 -1.12 2.89 11.75
C HIS A 143 -1.69 1.51 11.46
N LYS A 144 -2.93 1.46 10.96
CA LYS A 144 -3.64 0.22 10.72
C LYS A 144 -4.54 0.33 9.50
N ALA A 145 -4.57 -0.71 8.68
CA ALA A 145 -5.53 -0.84 7.58
C ALA A 145 -5.91 -2.31 7.38
N VAL A 146 -7.12 -2.52 6.85
CA VAL A 146 -7.61 -3.86 6.50
C VAL A 146 -6.96 -4.26 5.18
N ARG A 147 -6.36 -5.45 5.15
CA ARG A 147 -5.74 -6.01 3.92
C ARG A 147 -6.23 -7.40 3.58
N ILE A 148 -6.92 -8.08 4.50
CA ILE A 148 -7.62 -9.31 4.17
C ILE A 148 -9.10 -9.05 4.39
N VAL A 149 -9.93 -9.38 3.40
CA VAL A 149 -11.39 -9.27 3.49
C VAL A 149 -12.03 -10.62 3.22
N ARG A 150 -13.18 -10.87 3.85
CA ARG A 150 -13.99 -12.06 3.59
C ARG A 150 -14.54 -11.97 2.16
N ASN A 151 -14.34 -13.01 1.38
CA ASN A 151 -14.74 -13.04 -0.02
C ASN A 151 -16.12 -13.70 -0.19
N ASN A 152 -17.15 -13.10 0.42
CA ASN A 152 -18.55 -13.54 0.34
C ASN A 152 -19.43 -12.56 -0.44
N GLY A 153 -18.81 -11.61 -1.15
CA GLY A 153 -19.50 -10.59 -1.95
C GLY A 153 -20.03 -9.39 -1.17
N GLU A 154 -19.95 -9.36 0.16
CA GLU A 154 -20.49 -8.26 1.00
C GLU A 154 -19.56 -7.05 1.09
N VAL A 155 -18.27 -7.22 0.83
CA VAL A 155 -17.23 -6.19 0.98
C VAL A 155 -16.70 -5.76 -0.38
N GLU A 156 -16.39 -4.48 -0.53
CA GLU A 156 -15.67 -3.94 -1.70
C GLU A 156 -14.65 -2.88 -1.28
N SER A 157 -13.67 -2.64 -2.16
CA SER A 157 -12.68 -1.56 -2.02
C SER A 157 -13.33 -0.21 -2.29
N CYS A 158 -12.89 0.82 -1.56
CA CYS A 158 -13.44 2.16 -1.64
C CYS A 158 -12.37 3.25 -1.52
N GLY A 159 -12.75 4.49 -1.86
CA GLY A 159 -11.86 5.65 -1.80
C GLY A 159 -10.67 5.52 -2.73
N ASP A 160 -9.47 5.73 -2.20
CA ASP A 160 -8.18 5.60 -2.89
C ASP A 160 -7.62 4.16 -2.88
N ALA A 161 -8.50 3.18 -2.67
CA ALA A 161 -8.20 1.75 -2.54
C ALA A 161 -7.39 1.35 -1.30
N VAL A 162 -7.25 2.20 -0.28
CA VAL A 162 -6.70 1.80 1.02
C VAL A 162 -7.78 1.14 1.90
N GLY A 163 -9.04 1.54 1.72
CA GLY A 163 -10.17 1.14 2.56
C GLY A 163 -11.06 0.06 1.94
N PHE A 164 -11.88 -0.52 2.81
CA PHE A 164 -12.97 -1.42 2.44
C PHE A 164 -14.24 -1.03 3.20
N HIS A 165 -15.39 -1.24 2.58
CA HIS A 165 -16.70 -1.01 3.18
C HIS A 165 -17.68 -2.13 2.84
N LEU A 166 -18.78 -2.19 3.58
CA LEU A 166 -19.91 -3.05 3.20
C LEU A 166 -20.64 -2.47 2.00
N LYS A 167 -20.89 -3.28 0.97
CA LYS A 167 -21.62 -2.86 -0.23
C LYS A 167 -23.01 -2.30 0.08
N ALA A 168 -23.75 -2.99 0.94
CA ALA A 168 -25.15 -2.68 1.23
C ALA A 168 -25.36 -1.31 1.90
N THR A 169 -24.42 -0.90 2.77
CA THR A 169 -24.54 0.33 3.57
C THR A 169 -23.50 1.38 3.24
N GLN A 170 -22.49 1.01 2.44
CA GLN A 170 -21.30 1.80 2.14
C GLN A 170 -20.48 2.17 3.40
N GLN A 171 -20.76 1.51 4.54
CA GLN A 171 -20.10 1.73 5.83
C GLN A 171 -18.68 1.17 5.80
N TYR A 172 -17.68 2.04 5.99
CA TYR A 172 -16.29 1.63 6.14
C TYR A 172 -16.13 0.64 7.28
N LEU A 173 -15.37 -0.43 7.05
CA LEU A 173 -15.17 -1.46 8.06
C LEU A 173 -14.52 -0.88 9.32
N GLN A 174 -13.55 0.03 9.18
CA GLN A 174 -12.83 0.62 10.32
C GLN A 174 -13.68 1.54 11.21
N SER A 175 -14.78 2.08 10.70
CA SER A 175 -15.72 2.90 11.49
C SER A 175 -17.04 2.20 11.78
N GLY A 176 -17.18 0.94 11.35
CA GLY A 176 -18.32 0.08 11.67
C GLY A 176 -18.18 -0.61 13.04
N PRO A 177 -19.04 -1.60 13.30
CA PRO A 177 -18.96 -2.47 14.48
C PRO A 177 -17.59 -3.14 14.62
N LYS A 178 -17.09 -3.20 15.86
CA LYS A 178 -15.71 -3.67 16.13
C LYS A 178 -15.53 -5.15 15.81
N GLU A 179 -16.59 -5.93 15.93
CA GLU A 179 -16.68 -7.36 15.60
C GLU A 179 -16.42 -7.66 14.12
N TRP A 180 -16.59 -6.67 13.22
CA TRP A 180 -16.27 -6.84 11.80
C TRP A 180 -14.77 -7.00 11.53
N ILE A 181 -13.93 -6.61 12.47
CA ILE A 181 -12.48 -6.58 12.29
C ILE A 181 -11.79 -7.40 13.37
N ALA A 182 -10.99 -8.37 12.93
CA ALA A 182 -10.06 -9.10 13.80
C ALA A 182 -8.61 -8.69 13.51
N PRO A 183 -7.69 -8.81 14.49
CA PRO A 183 -6.27 -8.59 14.23
C PRO A 183 -5.71 -9.70 13.34
N SER A 184 -4.94 -9.31 12.31
CA SER A 184 -4.14 -10.24 11.50
C SER A 184 -2.87 -10.71 12.21
N ASN A 185 -2.40 -9.93 13.20
CA ASN A 185 -1.07 -10.03 13.80
C ASN A 185 0.10 -9.84 12.82
N GLY A 186 -0.16 -9.37 11.60
CA GLY A 186 0.85 -9.05 10.61
C GLY A 186 1.16 -7.56 10.49
N ARG A 187 2.32 -7.27 9.93
CA ARG A 187 2.77 -5.92 9.56
C ARG A 187 2.82 -5.79 8.04
N VAL A 188 2.47 -4.60 7.57
CA VAL A 188 2.70 -4.15 6.20
C VAL A 188 3.79 -3.09 6.21
N PHE A 189 4.84 -3.34 5.44
CA PHE A 189 5.92 -2.42 5.16
C PHE A 189 5.53 -1.66 3.89
N HIS A 190 5.25 -0.38 4.04
CA HIS A 190 4.74 0.46 2.94
C HIS A 190 5.83 1.44 2.50
N TYR A 191 6.29 1.29 1.25
CA TYR A 191 7.41 2.00 0.62
C TYR A 191 6.96 3.05 -0.40
N GLY A 192 5.75 3.62 -0.25
CA GLY A 192 5.13 4.46 -1.28
C GLY A 192 5.90 5.73 -1.66
N TRP A 193 6.85 6.14 -0.80
CA TRP A 193 7.73 7.31 -0.96
C TRP A 193 9.23 6.97 -0.79
N VAL A 194 9.65 5.74 -1.10
CA VAL A 194 11.05 5.30 -1.04
C VAL A 194 11.55 4.98 -2.45
N LYS A 195 11.99 6.02 -3.17
CA LYS A 195 12.36 5.95 -4.59
C LYS A 195 13.39 7.03 -4.92
N ASP A 196 13.87 7.04 -6.16
CA ASP A 196 14.63 8.17 -6.67
C ASP A 196 13.79 9.47 -6.57
N PRO A 197 14.35 10.58 -6.02
CA PRO A 197 13.65 11.86 -5.85
C PRO A 197 13.07 12.46 -7.12
N THR A 198 13.71 12.25 -8.27
CA THR A 198 13.23 12.76 -9.56
C THR A 198 12.02 11.95 -10.01
N THR A 199 12.09 10.61 -9.90
CA THR A 199 10.94 9.72 -10.13
C THR A 199 9.77 10.02 -9.19
N MET A 200 10.04 10.35 -7.92
CA MET A 200 8.98 10.76 -6.97
C MET A 200 8.32 12.07 -7.37
N LEU A 201 9.08 13.02 -7.88
CA LEU A 201 8.54 14.29 -8.36
C LEU A 201 7.64 14.08 -9.59
N GLU A 202 8.05 13.23 -10.53
CA GLU A 202 7.23 12.85 -11.68
C GLU A 202 5.94 12.15 -11.27
N LYS A 203 6.02 11.20 -10.32
CA LYS A 203 4.84 10.57 -9.71
C LYS A 203 3.94 11.62 -9.05
N LYS A 204 4.51 12.58 -8.31
CA LYS A 204 3.75 13.64 -7.67
C LYS A 204 3.03 14.50 -8.70
N ARG A 205 3.67 14.84 -9.82
CA ARG A 205 3.04 15.57 -10.94
C ARG A 205 1.81 14.82 -11.47
N GLU A 206 1.95 13.53 -11.77
CA GLU A 206 0.81 12.71 -12.24
C GLU A 206 -0.29 12.64 -11.17
N GLN A 207 0.07 12.45 -9.91
CA GLN A 207 -0.89 12.43 -8.80
C GLN A 207 -1.67 13.76 -8.73
N VAL A 208 -0.99 14.91 -8.77
CA VAL A 208 -1.66 16.22 -8.78
C VAL A 208 -2.63 16.33 -9.95
N THR A 209 -2.23 15.88 -11.15
CA THR A 209 -3.12 15.85 -12.32
C THR A 209 -4.35 14.98 -12.09
N VAL A 210 -4.18 13.78 -11.52
CA VAL A 210 -5.28 12.84 -11.23
C VAL A 210 -6.26 13.39 -10.20
N TYR A 211 -5.77 13.99 -9.11
CA TYR A 211 -6.62 14.48 -8.02
C TYR A 211 -7.28 15.83 -8.33
N HIS A 212 -6.57 16.75 -9.00
CA HIS A 212 -7.04 18.12 -9.19
C HIS A 212 -7.57 18.40 -10.60
N GLY A 213 -7.25 17.60 -11.61
CA GLY A 213 -7.79 17.75 -12.97
C GLY A 213 -7.59 19.14 -13.60
N GLY A 214 -6.56 19.89 -13.16
CA GLY A 214 -6.31 21.29 -13.57
C GLY A 214 -7.00 22.36 -12.71
N GLY A 215 -7.69 21.98 -11.64
CA GLY A 215 -8.27 22.89 -10.65
C GLY A 215 -7.25 23.50 -9.69
N HIS A 216 -7.74 24.06 -8.56
CA HIS A 216 -6.87 24.66 -7.55
C HIS A 216 -5.90 23.61 -6.96
N ILE A 217 -4.61 23.86 -7.12
CA ILE A 217 -3.53 23.06 -6.54
C ILE A 217 -3.13 23.72 -5.20
N PRO A 218 -3.09 22.98 -4.08
CA PRO A 218 -2.67 23.52 -2.80
C PRO A 218 -1.25 24.11 -2.85
N ALA A 219 -1.02 25.23 -2.16
CA ALA A 219 0.27 25.94 -2.19
C ALA A 219 1.47 25.05 -1.81
N ALA A 220 1.29 24.10 -0.89
CA ALA A 220 2.32 23.13 -0.52
C ALA A 220 2.73 22.22 -1.69
N GLU A 221 1.77 21.81 -2.54
CA GLU A 221 2.06 20.99 -3.71
C GLU A 221 2.73 21.83 -4.80
N VAL A 222 2.29 23.08 -5.02
CA VAL A 222 2.96 24.00 -5.93
C VAL A 222 4.43 24.20 -5.53
N LYS A 223 4.70 24.41 -4.24
CA LYS A 223 6.06 24.52 -3.71
C LYS A 223 6.88 23.27 -4.02
N GLN A 224 6.32 22.08 -3.79
CA GLN A 224 7.00 20.81 -4.08
C GLN A 224 7.33 20.67 -5.57
N LEU A 225 6.39 21.03 -6.44
CA LEU A 225 6.52 20.93 -7.89
C LEU A 225 7.53 21.92 -8.49
N ALA A 226 7.88 22.97 -7.74
CA ALA A 226 8.87 23.98 -8.14
C ALA A 226 10.33 23.54 -7.93
N HIS A 227 10.58 22.43 -7.24
CA HIS A 227 11.92 21.87 -7.08
C HIS A 227 12.30 20.95 -8.24
N ASP A 228 13.60 20.75 -8.47
CA ASP A 228 14.12 19.78 -9.44
C ASP A 228 14.03 18.33 -8.94
N SER A 229 13.81 18.14 -7.63
CA SER A 229 13.67 16.83 -6.98
C SER A 229 12.70 16.90 -5.79
N PHE A 230 12.05 15.78 -5.46
CA PHE A 230 11.14 15.71 -4.32
C PHE A 230 11.86 16.05 -3.00
N GLN A 231 11.33 17.00 -2.24
CA GLN A 231 11.84 17.42 -0.93
C GLN A 231 11.07 16.78 0.22
N PHE A 232 11.79 16.38 1.26
CA PHE A 232 11.23 15.85 2.50
C PHE A 232 11.46 16.83 3.65
N GLU A 233 10.61 17.84 3.78
CA GLU A 233 10.76 18.90 4.78
C GLU A 233 10.81 18.35 6.22
N ASP A 234 10.02 17.31 6.51
CA ASP A 234 9.97 16.68 7.83
C ASP A 234 11.04 15.60 8.03
N TYR A 235 12.00 15.43 7.11
CA TYR A 235 12.95 14.31 7.17
C TYR A 235 13.72 14.22 8.49
N ALA A 236 14.11 15.37 9.05
CA ALA A 236 14.88 15.48 10.29
C ALA A 236 14.10 15.03 11.55
N VAL A 237 12.78 14.86 11.46
CA VAL A 237 11.91 14.48 12.58
C VAL A 237 11.26 13.10 12.41
N LEU A 238 11.55 12.41 11.30
CA LEU A 238 11.09 11.05 11.05
C LEU A 238 11.67 10.06 12.07
N LYS A 239 10.93 8.97 12.27
CA LYS A 239 11.32 7.88 13.16
C LYS A 239 12.35 6.99 12.50
N GLU A 240 13.41 6.66 13.23
CA GLU A 240 14.41 5.70 12.78
C GLU A 240 13.84 4.27 12.81
N PHE A 241 14.06 3.51 11.73
CA PHE A 241 13.80 2.07 11.68
C PHE A 241 15.09 1.28 11.84
N SER A 242 15.12 0.38 12.81
CA SER A 242 16.28 -0.48 13.14
C SER A 242 15.95 -1.97 13.07
N GLY A 243 14.77 -2.34 12.55
CA GLY A 243 14.38 -3.73 12.36
C GLY A 243 14.90 -4.31 11.04
N ALA A 244 14.58 -5.58 10.79
CA ALA A 244 14.78 -6.21 9.49
C ALA A 244 13.67 -5.80 8.52
N HIS A 245 14.04 -5.62 7.25
CA HIS A 245 13.09 -5.55 6.14
C HIS A 245 12.82 -6.96 5.61
N PRO A 246 11.67 -7.17 4.94
CA PRO A 246 11.37 -8.45 4.30
C PRO A 246 12.47 -8.89 3.34
N ALA A 247 12.84 -10.17 3.32
CA ALA A 247 13.95 -10.69 2.49
C ALA A 247 13.78 -10.39 0.99
N VAL A 248 12.55 -10.33 0.49
CA VAL A 248 12.26 -9.99 -0.90
C VAL A 248 12.78 -8.59 -1.29
N MET A 249 13.00 -7.69 -0.32
CA MET A 249 13.53 -6.34 -0.54
C MET A 249 15.06 -6.27 -0.52
N ALA A 250 15.77 -7.39 -0.31
CA ALA A 250 17.22 -7.40 -0.10
C ALA A 250 18.01 -6.76 -1.25
N GLU A 251 17.60 -6.98 -2.50
CA GLU A 251 18.27 -6.39 -3.67
C GLU A 251 18.15 -4.87 -3.67
N ARG A 252 16.94 -4.37 -3.48
CA ARG A 252 16.65 -2.92 -3.40
C ARG A 252 17.41 -2.26 -2.26
N LEU A 253 17.49 -2.91 -1.11
CA LEU A 253 18.25 -2.41 0.04
C LEU A 253 19.75 -2.30 -0.27
N ARG A 254 20.32 -3.25 -1.01
CA ARG A 254 21.75 -3.26 -1.35
C ARG A 254 22.15 -2.10 -2.25
N SER A 255 21.29 -1.71 -3.17
CA SER A 255 21.51 -0.56 -4.06
C SER A 255 21.11 0.79 -3.45
N SER A 256 20.52 0.78 -2.25
CA SER A 256 19.96 1.97 -1.62
C SER A 256 20.94 2.71 -0.73
N ARG A 257 20.68 4.01 -0.56
CA ARG A 257 21.41 4.88 0.36
C ARG A 257 20.42 5.64 1.23
N ARG A 258 20.88 6.08 2.39
CA ARG A 258 20.13 7.03 3.20
C ARG A 258 19.98 8.33 2.44
N TRP A 259 18.83 8.97 2.61
CA TRP A 259 18.53 10.25 1.99
C TRP A 259 19.49 11.35 2.47
N ALA A 260 19.62 11.46 3.79
CA ALA A 260 20.55 12.38 4.44
C ALA A 260 20.95 11.86 5.82
N PRO A 261 22.11 12.27 6.38
CA PRO A 261 22.43 12.00 7.77
C PRO A 261 21.36 12.63 8.66
N ARG A 262 20.88 11.87 9.66
CA ARG A 262 19.87 12.32 10.61
C ARG A 262 20.35 12.12 12.03
N ARG A 263 20.25 13.19 12.84
CA ARG A 263 20.45 13.10 14.29
C ARG A 263 19.23 12.47 14.94
N ASN A 264 19.41 11.90 16.13
CA ASN A 264 18.29 11.38 16.90
C ASN A 264 17.21 12.47 17.06
N ARG A 265 15.98 12.19 16.58
CA ARG A 265 14.87 13.16 16.58
C ARG A 265 14.51 13.66 17.98
N TRP A 266 14.79 12.89 19.03
CA TRP A 266 14.59 13.31 20.43
C TRP A 266 15.50 14.48 20.82
N LEU A 267 16.58 14.71 20.09
CA LEU A 267 17.50 15.84 20.27
C LEU A 267 17.20 17.00 19.30
N ASN A 268 16.12 16.92 18.53
CA ASN A 268 15.74 17.91 17.54
C ASN A 268 14.53 18.72 18.01
N ILE A 269 14.69 20.03 18.23
CA ILE A 269 13.58 20.90 18.66
C ILE A 269 12.41 20.94 17.65
N GLN A 270 12.69 20.74 16.37
CA GLN A 270 11.67 20.64 15.34
C GLN A 270 10.73 19.45 15.58
N PHE A 271 11.22 18.35 16.17
CA PHE A 271 10.39 17.19 16.49
C PHE A 271 9.30 17.57 17.49
N TYR A 272 9.64 18.30 18.55
CA TYR A 272 8.67 18.76 19.55
C TYR A 272 7.67 19.76 18.95
N ARG A 273 8.11 20.64 18.05
CA ARG A 273 7.22 21.53 17.29
C ARG A 273 6.19 20.73 16.47
N GLU A 274 6.64 19.68 15.79
CA GLU A 274 5.74 18.81 15.02
C GLU A 274 4.82 17.96 15.90
N VAL A 275 5.28 17.52 17.07
CA VAL A 275 4.44 16.87 18.08
C VAL A 275 3.35 17.81 18.58
N LEU A 276 3.67 19.08 18.86
CA LEU A 276 2.66 20.07 19.26
C LEU A 276 1.64 20.34 18.14
N ARG A 277 2.09 20.34 16.89
CA ARG A 277 1.22 20.61 15.73
C ARG A 277 0.31 19.42 15.36
N ARG A 278 0.85 18.19 15.41
CA ARG A 278 0.22 16.98 14.84
C ARG A 278 -0.13 15.91 15.86
N GLY A 279 0.27 16.09 17.11
CA GLY A 279 0.22 15.09 18.17
C GLY A 279 1.41 14.12 18.14
N PHE A 280 1.67 13.49 19.29
CA PHE A 280 2.66 12.43 19.40
C PHE A 280 2.09 11.10 18.89
N ARG A 281 2.73 10.50 17.88
CA ARG A 281 2.33 9.21 17.28
C ARG A 281 3.45 8.16 17.29
N GLY A 282 4.38 8.29 18.24
CA GLY A 282 5.41 7.29 18.52
C GLY A 282 6.69 7.41 17.71
#